data_AF-A0A9X4MLD8-F1
#
_entry.id   AF-A0A9X4MLD8-F1
#
_cell.length_a   1.000
_cell.length_b   1.000
_cell.length_c   1.000
_cell.angle_alpha   90.00
_cell.angle_beta   90.00
_cell.angle_gamma   90.00
#
_symmetry.space_group_name_H-M   'P 1'
#
loop_
_entity.id
_entity.type
_entity.pdbx_description
1 polymer ?
#
loop_
_entity_poly.entity_id
_entity_poly.type
_entity_poly.pdbx_seq_one_letter_code
_entity_poly.pdbx_strand_id
1 'polypeptide(L)'
;MHRAYFSLLLTISLVLALAAPALAQSNPEDAHTYMVRGMAAVEMAKSNDELAAAVKEFRKATEIAPTLAPAWYNLGLAQAKIGQLKDAIESYRKYVALAPKANDAQKVKDEIIKLEYRLEQIEQINAFAGEWVAADGTLRASIVAEGNKLTITMNTTVTFSGSTAAWIYDNPIPSPNVYDNKSLVFHLESRGSKLLGTLESPEIPPYTTGACSLPPEKNQAEGTWENGRIMLKSTVMKFKMIMNSNDSLFADPKVRCDGVAAIGTMPFALALIGPLGTGGIGAGVSSGAAGGLMITEVIAGAPAEQAGLRKGDEIVAVDGSELSLLKGDGEKLMKLRGQPGSMVQLVVKRVNEKSDSSPATERGNTLTLSVARVDISARK
;
A
#
# COMPACT_ATOMS: atom_id res chain seq x y z
N MET A 1 -81.63 -28.01 42.59
CA MET A 1 -82.54 -26.93 42.15
C MET A 1 -82.17 -26.60 40.70
N HIS A 2 -82.99 -27.03 39.72
CA HIS A 2 -83.64 -26.21 38.68
C HIS A 2 -82.68 -25.33 37.85
N ARG A 3 -82.68 -25.24 36.52
CA ARG A 3 -83.46 -25.70 35.34
C ARG A 3 -82.58 -25.24 34.14
N ALA A 4 -82.40 -26.03 33.06
CA ALA A 4 -82.94 -25.82 31.70
C ALA A 4 -82.49 -24.50 31.00
N TYR A 5 -82.09 -24.34 29.73
CA TYR A 5 -82.39 -24.93 28.41
C TYR A 5 -81.18 -24.61 27.47
N PHE A 6 -80.70 -25.51 26.60
CA PHE A 6 -81.12 -25.78 25.21
C PHE A 6 -80.73 -24.70 24.16
N SER A 7 -79.85 -25.11 23.23
CA SER A 7 -79.78 -24.75 21.80
C SER A 7 -79.52 -23.29 21.36
N LEU A 8 -78.34 -23.03 20.78
CA LEU A 8 -78.24 -22.43 19.44
C LEU A 8 -76.89 -22.77 18.76
N LEU A 9 -76.95 -23.52 17.67
CA LEU A 9 -75.91 -23.64 16.65
C LEU A 9 -75.71 -22.28 15.96
N LEU A 10 -74.47 -21.78 15.84
CA LEU A 10 -74.03 -21.07 14.63
C LEU A 10 -72.49 -20.97 14.58
N THR A 11 -71.94 -21.64 13.58
CA THR A 11 -70.63 -21.50 12.93
C THR A 11 -69.80 -20.25 13.29
N ILE A 12 -68.64 -20.43 13.92
CA ILE A 12 -67.51 -19.51 13.74
C ILE A 12 -66.48 -20.23 12.88
N SER A 13 -66.57 -19.95 11.59
CA SER A 13 -65.63 -20.40 10.58
C SER A 13 -64.23 -19.89 10.87
N LEU A 14 -63.29 -20.83 10.82
CA LEU A 14 -61.86 -20.69 10.62
C LEU A 14 -61.51 -19.52 9.68
N VAL A 15 -60.87 -18.47 10.22
CA VAL A 15 -60.08 -17.50 9.44
C VAL A 15 -58.62 -17.68 9.83
N LEU A 16 -58.02 -18.77 9.34
CA LEU A 16 -56.57 -18.83 9.17
C LEU A 16 -56.27 -18.22 7.79
N ALA A 17 -56.32 -16.89 7.72
CA ALA A 17 -55.88 -16.16 6.53
C ALA A 17 -54.35 -16.11 6.56
N LEU A 18 -53.77 -16.92 5.68
CA LEU A 18 -52.37 -16.93 5.27
C LEU A 18 -51.83 -15.51 5.10
N ALA A 19 -50.98 -15.06 6.00
CA ALA A 19 -49.91 -14.12 5.66
C ALA A 19 -48.71 -14.94 5.18
N ALA A 20 -48.89 -15.69 4.09
CA ALA A 20 -47.75 -16.01 3.25
C ALA A 20 -47.29 -14.65 2.67
N PRO A 21 -46.05 -14.19 2.89
CA PRO A 21 -45.57 -13.07 2.11
C PRO A 21 -45.75 -13.49 0.65
N ALA A 22 -46.41 -12.64 -0.13
CA ALA A 22 -46.55 -12.84 -1.55
C ALA A 22 -45.16 -13.18 -2.10
N LEU A 23 -44.93 -14.46 -2.36
CA LEU A 23 -43.86 -14.92 -3.23
C LEU A 23 -44.22 -14.27 -4.56
N ALA A 24 -43.67 -13.08 -4.79
CA ALA A 24 -43.70 -12.42 -6.08
C ALA A 24 -43.42 -13.52 -7.10
N GLN A 25 -44.39 -13.71 -7.99
CA GLN A 25 -44.46 -14.82 -8.91
C GLN A 25 -43.26 -14.74 -9.86
N SER A 26 -42.11 -15.22 -9.41
CA SER A 26 -40.90 -15.22 -10.20
C SER A 26 -41.10 -16.27 -11.26
N ASN A 27 -41.25 -15.82 -12.51
CA ASN A 27 -41.37 -16.74 -13.63
C ASN A 27 -40.03 -17.48 -13.78
N PRO A 28 -39.97 -18.80 -13.51
CA PRO A 28 -38.71 -19.54 -13.62
C PRO A 28 -38.15 -19.54 -15.05
N GLU A 29 -39.01 -19.36 -16.07
CA GLU A 29 -38.56 -19.21 -17.45
C GLU A 29 -37.81 -17.90 -17.70
N ASP A 30 -38.16 -16.82 -16.99
CA ASP A 30 -37.44 -15.55 -17.11
C ASP A 30 -36.03 -15.71 -16.54
N ALA A 31 -35.88 -16.36 -15.38
CA ALA A 31 -34.56 -16.65 -14.81
C ALA A 31 -33.71 -17.53 -15.73
N HIS A 32 -34.31 -18.57 -16.32
CA HIS A 32 -33.64 -19.41 -17.31
C HIS A 32 -33.20 -18.61 -18.54
N THR A 33 -34.03 -17.68 -19.02
CA THR A 33 -33.70 -16.78 -20.13
C THR A 33 -32.46 -15.94 -19.84
N TYR A 34 -32.41 -15.30 -18.67
CA TYR A 34 -31.22 -14.54 -18.24
C TYR A 34 -29.98 -15.43 -18.09
N MET A 35 -30.13 -16.66 -17.59
CA MET A 35 -29.02 -17.61 -17.51
C MET A 35 -28.47 -17.97 -18.90
N VAL A 36 -29.34 -18.29 -19.86
CA VAL A 36 -28.91 -18.62 -21.24
C VAL A 36 -28.28 -17.40 -21.94
N ARG A 37 -28.82 -16.20 -21.72
CA ARG A 37 -28.18 -14.94 -22.19
C ARG A 37 -26.79 -14.75 -21.60
N GLY A 38 -26.61 -15.05 -20.31
CA GLY A 38 -25.31 -15.03 -19.67
C GLY A 38 -24.33 -16.02 -20.30
N MET A 39 -24.77 -17.23 -20.63
CA MET A 39 -23.94 -18.21 -21.34
C MET A 39 -23.52 -17.71 -22.73
N ALA A 40 -24.45 -17.17 -23.51
CA ALA A 40 -24.15 -16.56 -24.80
C ALA A 40 -23.16 -15.39 -24.66
N ALA A 41 -23.30 -14.57 -23.62
CA ALA A 41 -22.35 -13.49 -23.34
C ALA A 41 -20.94 -14.02 -23.00
N VAL A 42 -20.82 -15.15 -22.28
CA VAL A 42 -19.52 -15.82 -22.06
C VAL A 42 -18.90 -16.29 -23.37
N GLU A 43 -19.70 -16.88 -24.28
CA GLU A 43 -19.24 -17.36 -25.59
C GLU A 43 -18.77 -16.20 -26.50
N MET A 44 -19.41 -15.04 -26.40
CA MET A 44 -19.06 -13.85 -27.16
C MET A 44 -17.86 -13.09 -26.60
N ALA A 45 -17.58 -13.22 -25.30
CA ALA A 45 -16.57 -12.43 -24.62
C ALA A 45 -15.16 -12.73 -25.15
N LYS A 46 -14.45 -11.70 -25.57
CA LYS A 46 -13.06 -11.77 -26.04
C LYS A 46 -12.04 -11.34 -25.00
N SER A 47 -12.52 -10.77 -23.90
CA SER A 47 -11.71 -10.22 -22.82
C SER A 47 -12.39 -10.45 -21.46
N ASN A 48 -11.63 -10.31 -20.38
CA ASN A 48 -12.18 -10.37 -19.02
C ASN A 48 -13.17 -9.23 -18.76
N ASP A 49 -12.98 -8.07 -19.39
CA ASP A 49 -13.88 -6.93 -19.21
C ASP A 49 -15.25 -7.21 -19.82
N GLU A 50 -15.30 -7.88 -20.98
CA GLU A 50 -16.56 -8.29 -21.63
C GLU A 50 -17.31 -9.37 -20.84
N LEU A 51 -16.61 -10.19 -20.04
CA LEU A 51 -17.25 -11.16 -19.14
C LEU A 51 -18.10 -10.51 -18.04
N ALA A 52 -17.94 -9.20 -17.79
CA ALA A 52 -18.82 -8.46 -16.87
C ALA A 52 -20.28 -8.45 -17.33
N ALA A 53 -20.52 -8.49 -18.65
CA ALA A 53 -21.88 -8.61 -19.20
C ALA A 53 -22.52 -9.95 -18.81
N ALA A 54 -21.77 -11.05 -18.87
CA ALA A 54 -22.24 -12.35 -18.42
C ALA A 54 -22.57 -12.37 -16.92
N VAL A 55 -21.72 -11.77 -16.09
CA VAL A 55 -21.98 -11.63 -14.64
C VAL A 55 -23.30 -10.90 -14.38
N LYS A 56 -23.62 -9.85 -15.14
CA LYS A 56 -24.88 -9.11 -15.00
C LYS A 56 -26.09 -9.99 -15.33
N GLU A 57 -26.04 -10.74 -16.41
CA GLU A 57 -27.11 -11.65 -16.84
C GLU A 57 -27.31 -12.79 -15.82
N PHE A 58 -26.23 -13.44 -15.37
CA PHE A 58 -26.32 -14.48 -14.34
C PHE A 58 -26.82 -13.95 -12.99
N ARG A 59 -26.38 -12.76 -12.57
CA ARG A 59 -26.89 -12.11 -11.36
C ARG A 59 -28.39 -11.84 -11.47
N LYS A 60 -28.88 -11.48 -12.65
CA LYS A 60 -30.32 -11.30 -12.85
C LYS A 60 -31.09 -12.62 -12.73
N ALA A 61 -30.53 -13.70 -13.28
CA ALA A 61 -31.10 -15.03 -13.11
C ALA A 61 -31.19 -15.46 -11.62
N THR A 62 -30.16 -15.17 -10.82
CA THR A 62 -30.15 -15.51 -9.38
C THR A 62 -31.05 -14.61 -8.54
N GLU A 63 -31.28 -13.36 -8.95
CA GLU A 63 -32.28 -12.46 -8.34
C GLU A 63 -33.72 -12.94 -8.59
N ILE A 64 -34.02 -13.38 -9.83
CA ILE A 64 -35.36 -13.84 -10.20
C ILE A 64 -35.64 -15.21 -9.58
N ALA A 65 -34.70 -16.15 -9.70
CA ALA A 65 -34.81 -17.49 -9.13
C ALA A 65 -33.62 -17.80 -8.22
N PRO A 66 -33.66 -17.41 -6.93
CA PRO A 66 -32.59 -17.68 -5.97
C PRO A 66 -32.31 -19.16 -5.74
N THR A 67 -33.22 -20.05 -6.12
CA THR A 67 -33.09 -21.51 -6.02
C THR A 67 -32.55 -22.17 -7.29
N LEU A 68 -32.34 -21.41 -8.38
CA LEU A 68 -31.79 -21.92 -9.64
C LEU A 68 -30.28 -22.16 -9.50
N ALA A 69 -29.91 -23.34 -9.01
CA ALA A 69 -28.51 -23.69 -8.74
C ALA A 69 -27.55 -23.45 -9.92
N PRO A 70 -27.86 -23.83 -11.18
CA PRO A 70 -26.95 -23.62 -12.30
C PRO A 70 -26.61 -22.14 -12.56
N ALA A 71 -27.52 -21.21 -12.25
CA ALA A 71 -27.26 -19.78 -12.38
C ALA A 71 -26.20 -19.30 -11.37
N TRP A 72 -26.24 -19.81 -10.13
CA TRP A 72 -25.21 -19.53 -9.12
C TRP A 72 -23.85 -20.11 -9.49
N TYR A 73 -23.80 -21.32 -10.05
CA TYR A 73 -22.56 -21.92 -10.54
C TYR A 73 -21.93 -21.06 -11.65
N ASN A 74 -22.72 -20.69 -12.67
CA ASN A 74 -22.25 -19.88 -13.79
C ASN A 74 -21.85 -18.47 -13.35
N LEU A 75 -22.58 -17.88 -12.41
CA LEU A 75 -22.22 -16.59 -11.79
C LEU A 75 -20.86 -16.68 -11.10
N GLY A 76 -20.64 -17.69 -10.24
CA GLY A 76 -19.38 -17.89 -9.54
C GLY A 76 -18.20 -18.13 -10.49
N LEU A 77 -18.44 -18.88 -11.57
CA LEU A 77 -17.44 -19.12 -12.62
C LEU A 77 -17.05 -17.84 -13.35
N ALA A 78 -18.03 -17.04 -13.77
CA ALA A 78 -17.77 -15.77 -14.45
C ALA A 78 -17.06 -14.77 -13.51
N GLN A 79 -17.49 -14.67 -12.25
CA GLN A 79 -16.88 -13.83 -11.22
C GLN A 79 -15.42 -14.22 -10.94
N ALA A 80 -15.13 -15.51 -10.81
CA ALA A 80 -13.77 -16.01 -10.59
C ALA A 80 -12.85 -15.65 -11.77
N LYS A 81 -13.33 -15.75 -13.01
CA LYS A 81 -12.56 -15.39 -14.21
C LYS A 81 -12.19 -13.91 -14.28
N ILE A 82 -13.05 -13.02 -13.79
CA ILE A 82 -12.81 -11.57 -13.79
C ILE A 82 -12.17 -11.07 -12.49
N GLY A 83 -11.71 -11.97 -11.61
CA GLY A 83 -11.00 -11.62 -10.38
C GLY A 83 -11.89 -11.18 -9.20
N GLN A 84 -13.22 -11.28 -9.31
CA GLN A 84 -14.17 -11.01 -8.22
C GLN A 84 -14.21 -12.20 -7.25
N LEU A 85 -13.09 -12.49 -6.59
CA LEU A 85 -12.90 -13.75 -5.84
C LEU A 85 -13.88 -13.88 -4.66
N LYS A 86 -14.15 -12.78 -3.94
CA LYS A 86 -15.10 -12.76 -2.81
C LYS A 86 -16.50 -13.15 -3.27
N ASP A 87 -17.02 -12.47 -4.29
CA ASP A 87 -18.33 -12.76 -4.85
C ASP A 87 -18.41 -14.18 -5.44
N ALA A 88 -17.34 -14.65 -6.10
CA ALA A 88 -17.28 -15.98 -6.67
C ALA A 88 -17.43 -17.07 -5.60
N ILE A 89 -16.73 -16.92 -4.46
CA ILE A 89 -16.84 -17.82 -3.31
C ILE A 89 -18.29 -17.87 -2.81
N GLU A 90 -18.94 -16.72 -2.67
CA GLU A 90 -20.34 -16.65 -2.22
C GLU A 90 -21.29 -17.36 -3.19
N SER A 91 -21.17 -17.10 -4.49
CA SER A 91 -21.97 -17.73 -5.53
C SER A 91 -21.77 -19.26 -5.56
N TYR A 92 -20.54 -19.73 -5.47
CA TYR A 92 -20.25 -21.17 -5.39
C TYR A 92 -20.78 -21.82 -4.10
N ARG A 93 -20.71 -21.13 -2.96
CA ARG A 93 -21.32 -21.61 -1.71
C ARG A 93 -22.83 -21.75 -1.84
N LYS A 94 -23.51 -20.80 -2.52
CA LYS A 94 -24.94 -20.91 -2.84
C LYS A 94 -25.23 -22.10 -3.74
N TYR A 95 -24.43 -22.32 -4.79
CA TYR A 95 -24.56 -23.50 -5.65
C TYR A 95 -24.49 -24.82 -4.86
N VAL A 96 -23.43 -24.99 -4.06
CA VAL A 96 -23.22 -26.22 -3.27
C VAL A 96 -24.31 -26.44 -2.22
N ALA A 97 -24.89 -25.37 -1.67
CA ALA A 97 -26.02 -25.45 -0.75
C ALA A 97 -27.32 -25.90 -1.44
N LEU A 98 -27.57 -25.46 -2.68
CA LEU A 98 -28.76 -25.81 -3.45
C LEU A 98 -28.66 -27.19 -4.11
N ALA A 99 -27.46 -27.60 -4.52
CA ALA A 99 -27.21 -28.84 -5.25
C ALA A 99 -26.10 -29.70 -4.61
N PRO A 100 -26.23 -30.12 -3.34
CA PRO A 100 -25.15 -30.78 -2.59
C PRO A 100 -24.76 -32.17 -3.13
N LYS A 101 -25.62 -32.78 -3.96
CA LYS A 101 -25.42 -34.10 -4.59
C LYS A 101 -25.07 -34.02 -6.08
N ALA A 102 -24.84 -32.83 -6.63
CA ALA A 102 -24.40 -32.69 -8.02
C ALA A 102 -23.02 -33.34 -8.21
N ASN A 103 -22.78 -33.94 -9.38
CA ASN A 103 -21.54 -34.68 -9.66
C ASN A 103 -20.28 -33.79 -9.61
N ASP A 104 -20.44 -32.49 -9.83
CA ASP A 104 -19.38 -31.49 -9.77
C ASP A 104 -19.31 -30.74 -8.42
N ALA A 105 -20.22 -31.01 -7.48
CA ALA A 105 -20.29 -30.29 -6.21
C ALA A 105 -18.97 -30.36 -5.43
N GLN A 106 -18.27 -31.50 -5.45
CA GLN A 106 -16.96 -31.62 -4.81
C GLN A 106 -15.90 -30.75 -5.52
N LYS A 107 -15.90 -30.70 -6.85
CA LYS A 107 -14.97 -29.83 -7.60
C LYS A 107 -15.21 -28.36 -7.27
N VAL A 108 -16.47 -27.95 -7.08
CA VAL A 108 -16.81 -26.58 -6.69
C VAL A 108 -16.36 -26.28 -5.26
N LYS A 109 -16.50 -27.23 -4.32
CA LYS A 109 -15.95 -27.09 -2.96
C LYS A 109 -14.43 -26.91 -2.98
N ASP A 110 -13.73 -27.71 -3.80
CA ASP A 110 -12.27 -27.59 -3.95
C ASP A 110 -11.88 -26.23 -4.57
N GLU A 111 -12.68 -25.70 -5.50
CA GLU A 111 -12.45 -24.37 -6.08
C GLU A 111 -12.68 -23.25 -5.05
N ILE A 112 -13.71 -23.36 -4.18
CA ILE A 112 -13.91 -22.43 -3.07
C ILE A 112 -12.65 -22.35 -2.20
N ILE A 113 -12.07 -23.48 -1.81
CA ILE A 113 -10.85 -23.53 -0.98
C ILE A 113 -9.67 -22.83 -1.68
N LYS A 114 -9.49 -23.06 -3.00
CA LYS A 114 -8.44 -22.38 -3.78
C LYS A 114 -8.65 -20.87 -3.83
N LEU A 115 -9.90 -20.42 -4.01
CA LEU A 115 -10.23 -19.00 -4.05
C LEU A 115 -10.02 -18.34 -2.68
N GLU A 116 -10.40 -19.01 -1.60
CA GLU A 116 -10.16 -18.56 -0.22
C GLU A 116 -8.66 -18.39 0.04
N TYR A 117 -7.85 -19.38 -0.34
CA TYR A 117 -6.40 -19.27 -0.25
C TYR A 117 -5.84 -18.11 -1.08
N ARG A 118 -6.27 -17.93 -2.34
CA ARG A 118 -5.84 -16.78 -3.16
C ARG A 118 -6.21 -15.44 -2.51
N LEU A 119 -7.39 -15.36 -1.89
CA LEU A 119 -7.85 -14.16 -1.22
C LEU A 119 -7.00 -13.84 0.02
N GLU A 120 -6.66 -14.85 0.81
CA GLU A 120 -5.71 -14.72 1.93
C GLU A 120 -4.35 -14.17 1.46
N GLN A 121 -3.81 -14.70 0.35
CA GLN A 121 -2.56 -14.20 -0.23
C GLN A 121 -2.67 -12.75 -0.69
N ILE A 122 -3.79 -12.36 -1.30
CA ILE A 122 -4.04 -10.97 -1.71
C ILE A 122 -4.12 -10.05 -0.49
N GLU A 123 -4.76 -10.48 0.61
CA GLU A 123 -4.84 -9.69 1.83
C GLU A 123 -3.47 -9.46 2.47
N GLN A 124 -2.56 -10.43 2.41
CA GLN A 124 -1.17 -10.25 2.83
C GLN A 124 -0.43 -9.19 2.00
N ILE A 125 -0.66 -9.16 0.68
CA ILE A 125 -0.06 -8.16 -0.21
C ILE A 125 -0.69 -6.78 -0.03
N ASN A 126 -2.01 -6.72 0.14
CA ASN A 126 -2.73 -5.48 0.42
C ASN A 126 -2.30 -4.86 1.76
N ALA A 127 -1.81 -5.68 2.71
CA ALA A 127 -1.23 -5.18 3.95
C ALA A 127 0.08 -4.38 3.73
N PHE A 128 0.68 -4.41 2.54
CA PHE A 128 1.82 -3.54 2.23
C PHE A 128 1.40 -2.13 1.83
N ALA A 129 0.11 -1.89 1.56
CA ALA A 129 -0.35 -0.57 1.15
C ALA A 129 -0.04 0.50 2.22
N GLY A 130 0.51 1.64 1.77
CA GLY A 130 0.83 2.77 2.62
C GLY A 130 2.29 3.22 2.52
N GLU A 131 2.72 4.00 3.50
CA GLU A 131 4.05 4.60 3.54
C GLU A 131 5.07 3.63 4.13
N TRP A 132 6.25 3.56 3.53
CA TRP A 132 7.40 2.74 3.93
C TRP A 132 8.64 3.63 4.02
N VAL A 133 9.66 3.16 4.73
CA VAL A 133 10.95 3.84 4.83
C VAL A 133 12.07 2.87 4.47
N ALA A 134 13.13 3.38 3.85
CA ALA A 134 14.36 2.62 3.71
C ALA A 134 14.92 2.27 5.10
N ALA A 135 15.50 1.09 5.26
CA ALA A 135 16.00 0.62 6.55
C ALA A 135 17.07 1.54 7.15
N ASP A 136 17.87 2.19 6.29
CA ASP A 136 18.87 3.20 6.67
C ASP A 136 18.26 4.58 7.00
N GLY A 137 16.99 4.82 6.66
CA GLY A 137 16.28 6.09 6.86
C GLY A 137 16.45 7.11 5.73
N THR A 138 17.13 6.75 4.63
CA THR A 138 17.51 7.69 3.56
C THR A 138 16.35 8.19 2.71
N LEU A 139 15.30 7.37 2.54
CA LEU A 139 14.16 7.70 1.70
C LEU A 139 12.86 7.11 2.21
N ARG A 140 11.75 7.63 1.67
CA ARG A 140 10.40 7.09 1.84
C ARG A 140 9.89 6.51 0.54
N ALA A 141 9.05 5.49 0.68
CA ALA A 141 8.35 4.86 -0.42
C ALA A 141 6.85 4.84 -0.12
N SER A 142 6.03 5.04 -1.14
CA SER A 142 4.60 4.82 -1.08
C SER A 142 4.29 3.54 -1.84
N ILE A 143 3.57 2.62 -1.20
CA ILE A 143 3.19 1.35 -1.81
C ILE A 143 1.68 1.35 -2.04
N VAL A 144 1.28 1.09 -3.27
CA VAL A 144 -0.10 0.79 -3.66
C VAL A 144 -0.17 -0.68 -4.03
N ALA A 145 -1.11 -1.41 -3.42
CA ALA A 145 -1.32 -2.83 -3.66
C ALA A 145 -2.72 -3.07 -4.23
N GLU A 146 -2.79 -3.79 -5.35
CA GLU A 146 -4.04 -4.12 -6.05
C GLU A 146 -4.01 -5.60 -6.46
N GLY A 147 -4.71 -6.44 -5.69
CA GLY A 147 -4.69 -7.88 -5.90
C GLY A 147 -3.30 -8.45 -5.61
N ASN A 148 -2.65 -9.03 -6.63
CA ASN A 148 -1.28 -9.51 -6.52
C ASN A 148 -0.25 -8.50 -7.05
N LYS A 149 -0.66 -7.30 -7.47
CA LYS A 149 0.22 -6.28 -8.03
C LYS A 149 0.60 -5.26 -6.97
N LEU A 150 1.84 -4.78 -7.03
CA LEU A 150 2.37 -3.74 -6.17
C LEU A 150 3.01 -2.66 -7.03
N THR A 151 2.68 -1.41 -6.74
CA THR A 151 3.38 -0.24 -7.25
C THR A 151 4.08 0.43 -6.09
N ILE A 152 5.41 0.45 -6.12
CA ILE A 152 6.25 1.09 -5.09
C ILE A 152 6.84 2.34 -5.70
N THR A 153 6.40 3.50 -5.24
CA THR A 153 6.89 4.81 -5.69
C THR A 153 7.83 5.38 -4.64
N MET A 154 9.04 5.74 -5.04
CA MET A 154 10.07 6.24 -4.12
C MET A 154 10.55 7.60 -4.58
N ASN A 155 10.47 8.58 -3.69
CA ASN A 155 11.04 9.89 -3.97
C ASN A 155 12.53 9.87 -3.60
N THR A 156 13.40 10.05 -4.58
CA THR A 156 14.85 10.05 -4.43
C THR A 156 15.44 11.32 -5.01
N THR A 157 16.49 11.84 -4.39
CA THR A 157 17.32 12.91 -4.95
C THR A 157 18.45 12.27 -5.74
N VAL A 158 18.92 12.91 -6.82
CA VAL A 158 20.11 12.42 -7.55
C VAL A 158 21.18 13.50 -7.61
N THR A 159 22.39 13.12 -7.23
CA THR A 159 23.54 14.01 -7.16
C THR A 159 24.50 13.74 -8.31
N PHE A 160 25.11 14.81 -8.85
CA PHE A 160 26.05 14.74 -9.97
C PHE A 160 27.48 14.97 -9.47
N SER A 161 28.38 14.00 -9.69
CA SER A 161 29.81 14.16 -9.38
C SER A 161 30.69 14.06 -10.63
N GLY A 162 31.27 15.19 -11.06
CA GLY A 162 32.36 15.25 -12.06
C GLY A 162 32.03 14.89 -13.53
N SER A 163 33.06 14.95 -14.40
CA SER A 163 32.98 14.79 -15.86
C SER A 163 32.83 13.34 -16.37
N THR A 164 32.79 12.36 -15.45
CA THR A 164 32.52 10.94 -15.71
C THR A 164 31.60 10.42 -14.60
N ALA A 165 30.30 10.70 -14.71
CA ALA A 165 29.34 10.33 -13.68
C ALA A 165 29.10 8.81 -13.63
N ALA A 166 29.55 8.17 -12.55
CA ALA A 166 28.90 6.98 -12.02
C ALA A 166 27.75 7.46 -11.14
N TRP A 167 26.54 6.99 -11.42
CA TRP A 167 25.35 7.33 -10.64
C TRP A 167 25.53 6.71 -9.26
N ILE A 168 25.30 7.45 -8.18
CA ILE A 168 25.29 6.87 -6.84
C ILE A 168 24.01 7.36 -6.21
N TYR A 169 23.12 6.43 -5.91
CA TYR A 169 21.97 6.67 -5.05
C TYR A 169 22.51 6.69 -3.60
N ASP A 170 23.18 7.77 -3.17
CA ASP A 170 23.57 8.00 -1.76
C ASP A 170 23.65 9.50 -1.38
N ASN A 171 23.50 9.73 -0.08
CA ASN A 171 23.24 10.96 0.69
C ASN A 171 24.11 12.22 0.39
N PRO A 172 23.61 13.43 0.76
CA PRO A 172 24.07 14.73 0.25
C PRO A 172 25.30 15.26 0.99
N ILE A 173 26.34 15.60 0.23
CA ILE A 173 27.20 16.75 0.55
C ILE A 173 26.57 17.93 -0.20
N PRO A 174 26.42 19.13 0.39
CA PRO A 174 25.88 20.29 -0.31
C PRO A 174 26.88 20.75 -1.38
N SER A 175 26.77 20.12 -2.55
CA SER A 175 27.26 20.65 -3.81
C SER A 175 26.14 21.51 -4.39
N PRO A 176 26.44 22.62 -5.10
CA PRO A 176 25.43 23.40 -5.82
C PRO A 176 24.66 22.62 -6.91
N ASN A 177 24.95 21.32 -7.09
CA ASN A 177 24.40 20.43 -8.11
C ASN A 177 23.41 19.38 -7.54
N VAL A 178 22.61 19.74 -6.53
CA VAL A 178 21.53 18.88 -5.99
C VAL A 178 20.28 19.04 -6.87
N TYR A 179 19.86 17.97 -7.55
CA TYR A 179 18.71 17.96 -8.45
C TYR A 179 17.47 17.37 -7.75
N ASP A 180 16.34 18.07 -7.86
CA ASP A 180 15.08 17.83 -7.16
C ASP A 180 14.42 16.46 -7.46
N ASN A 181 13.49 16.07 -6.59
CA ASN A 181 12.79 14.79 -6.42
C ASN A 181 12.52 14.00 -7.72
N LYS A 182 13.16 12.83 -7.83
CA LYS A 182 12.80 11.77 -8.79
C LYS A 182 11.86 10.77 -8.17
N SER A 183 10.96 10.20 -8.95
CA SER A 183 10.17 9.04 -8.56
C SER A 183 10.69 7.79 -9.26
N LEU A 184 11.41 6.92 -8.54
CA LEU A 184 11.63 5.55 -8.98
C LEU A 184 10.35 4.75 -8.71
N VAL A 185 9.87 4.02 -9.72
CA VAL A 185 8.63 3.26 -9.62
C VAL A 185 8.90 1.80 -9.90
N PHE A 186 8.69 0.94 -8.90
CA PHE A 186 8.65 -0.49 -9.12
C PHE A 186 7.22 -0.91 -9.43
N HIS A 187 7.04 -1.64 -10.53
CA HIS A 187 5.82 -2.36 -10.85
C HIS A 187 6.09 -3.85 -10.70
N LEU A 188 5.56 -4.44 -9.63
CA LEU A 188 5.86 -5.82 -9.22
C LEU A 188 4.59 -6.66 -9.11
N GLU A 189 4.72 -7.95 -9.33
CA GLU A 189 3.68 -8.94 -9.03
C GLU A 189 4.19 -9.94 -8.00
N SER A 190 3.32 -10.30 -7.05
CA SER A 190 3.64 -11.30 -6.03
C SER A 190 3.51 -12.73 -6.56
N ARG A 191 4.48 -13.55 -6.18
CA ARG A 191 4.52 -14.99 -6.41
C ARG A 191 5.04 -15.66 -5.13
N GLY A 192 4.15 -15.88 -4.18
CA GLY A 192 4.51 -16.27 -2.81
C GLY A 192 5.32 -15.14 -2.13
N SER A 193 6.47 -15.48 -1.56
CA SER A 193 7.37 -14.50 -0.92
C SER A 193 8.25 -13.71 -1.89
N LYS A 194 8.15 -13.97 -3.20
CA LYS A 194 8.90 -13.27 -4.25
C LYS A 194 8.05 -12.21 -4.93
N LEU A 195 8.70 -11.13 -5.32
CA LEU A 195 8.16 -10.04 -6.14
C LEU A 195 8.95 -10.01 -7.44
N LEU A 196 8.26 -9.92 -8.58
CA LEU A 196 8.92 -9.87 -9.90
C LEU A 196 8.26 -8.79 -10.74
N GLY A 197 9.05 -8.04 -11.51
CA GLY A 197 8.54 -7.06 -12.44
C GLY A 197 9.61 -6.11 -12.94
N THR A 198 9.33 -4.81 -12.91
CA THR A 198 10.23 -3.79 -13.47
C THR A 198 10.43 -2.62 -12.54
N LEU A 199 11.61 -2.02 -12.63
CA LEU A 199 11.93 -0.69 -12.12
C LEU A 199 11.86 0.28 -13.28
N GLU A 200 11.09 1.34 -13.11
CA GLU A 200 10.94 2.41 -14.09
C GLU A 200 11.34 3.76 -13.49
N SER A 201 12.00 4.58 -14.30
CA SER A 201 12.17 6.01 -14.03
C SER A 201 11.62 6.79 -15.22
N PRO A 202 10.77 7.81 -14.99
CA PRO A 202 10.34 8.70 -16.06
C PRO A 202 11.52 9.54 -16.58
N GLU A 203 11.30 10.21 -17.72
CA GLU A 203 12.25 11.23 -18.19
C GLU A 203 12.41 12.32 -17.14
N ILE A 204 13.67 12.66 -16.81
CA ILE A 204 13.96 13.71 -15.83
C ILE A 204 14.26 14.99 -16.59
N PRO A 205 13.45 16.06 -16.42
CA PRO A 205 13.68 17.33 -17.11
C PRO A 205 14.91 18.05 -16.56
N PRO A 206 15.49 18.97 -17.36
CA PRO A 206 16.63 19.77 -16.91
C PRO A 206 16.20 20.78 -15.84
N TYR A 207 17.02 20.94 -14.80
CA TYR A 207 16.75 21.84 -13.67
C TYR A 207 17.17 23.30 -13.92
N THR A 208 18.13 23.53 -14.82
CA THR A 208 18.59 24.87 -15.21
C THR A 208 18.68 24.99 -16.71
N THR A 209 18.57 26.23 -17.21
CA THR A 209 18.84 26.56 -18.61
C THR A 209 20.25 26.10 -18.99
N GLY A 210 20.35 25.10 -19.88
CA GLY A 210 21.63 24.51 -20.32
C GLY A 210 21.91 23.08 -19.81
N ALA A 211 21.11 22.54 -18.88
CA ALA A 211 21.24 21.13 -18.47
C ALA A 211 20.54 20.16 -19.45
N CYS A 212 20.95 18.89 -19.49
CA CYS A 212 20.28 17.85 -20.27
C CYS A 212 19.15 17.18 -19.49
N SER A 213 18.12 16.70 -20.20
CA SER A 213 17.20 15.71 -19.63
C SER A 213 17.86 14.33 -19.55
N LEU A 214 17.40 13.51 -18.61
CA LEU A 214 17.80 12.11 -18.54
C LEU A 214 16.70 11.25 -19.17
N PRO A 215 17.03 10.39 -20.14
CA PRO A 215 16.09 9.48 -20.74
C PRO A 215 15.39 8.60 -19.70
N PRO A 216 14.13 8.20 -19.97
CA PRO A 216 13.47 7.21 -19.14
C PRO A 216 14.24 5.89 -19.14
N GLU A 217 14.16 5.15 -18.05
CA GLU A 217 14.73 3.80 -17.95
C GLU A 217 13.68 2.80 -17.51
N LYS A 218 13.84 1.56 -17.97
CA LYS A 218 13.05 0.40 -17.57
C LYS A 218 13.95 -0.82 -17.45
N ASN A 219 14.11 -1.29 -16.23
CA ASN A 219 14.98 -2.42 -15.90
C ASN A 219 14.17 -3.54 -15.24
N GLN A 220 14.65 -4.78 -15.33
CA GLN A 220 14.05 -5.87 -14.56
C GLN A 220 14.28 -5.63 -13.07
N ALA A 221 13.26 -5.92 -12.27
CA ALA A 221 13.32 -5.83 -10.84
C ALA A 221 12.80 -7.11 -10.20
N GLU A 222 13.43 -7.47 -9.10
CA GLU A 222 12.99 -8.55 -8.24
C GLU A 222 12.97 -8.08 -6.79
N GLY A 223 12.21 -8.80 -5.97
CA GLY A 223 12.24 -8.58 -4.55
C GLY A 223 11.81 -9.81 -3.77
N THR A 224 12.07 -9.74 -2.48
CA THR A 224 11.61 -10.72 -1.49
C THR A 224 11.06 -9.98 -0.30
N TRP A 225 10.04 -10.54 0.34
CA TRP A 225 9.47 -9.93 1.54
C TRP A 225 9.37 -10.95 2.68
N GLU A 226 9.64 -10.47 3.89
CA GLU A 226 9.55 -11.24 5.12
C GLU A 226 9.41 -10.29 6.30
N ASN A 227 8.48 -10.56 7.23
CA ASN A 227 8.34 -9.85 8.52
C ASN A 227 8.35 -8.31 8.42
N GLY A 228 7.54 -7.72 7.54
CA GLY A 228 7.45 -6.26 7.38
C GLY A 228 8.69 -5.62 6.74
N ARG A 229 9.53 -6.42 6.09
CA ARG A 229 10.71 -5.99 5.34
C ARG A 229 10.58 -6.43 3.89
N ILE A 230 10.83 -5.53 2.96
CA ILE A 230 10.90 -5.81 1.51
C ILE A 230 12.32 -5.53 1.05
N MET A 231 12.98 -6.53 0.48
CA MET A 231 14.26 -6.39 -0.19
C MET A 231 14.00 -6.26 -1.67
N LEU A 232 14.39 -5.14 -2.27
CA LEU A 232 14.29 -4.87 -3.70
C LEU A 232 15.68 -4.96 -4.33
N LYS A 233 15.75 -5.50 -5.54
CA LYS A 233 16.95 -5.57 -6.37
C LYS A 233 16.60 -5.24 -7.81
N SER A 234 17.46 -4.48 -8.45
CA SER A 234 17.38 -4.16 -9.88
C SER A 234 18.75 -3.72 -10.39
N THR A 235 18.76 -3.23 -11.62
CA THR A 235 19.86 -2.45 -12.18
C THR A 235 19.34 -1.08 -12.55
N VAL A 236 20.22 -0.08 -12.47
CA VAL A 236 19.93 1.30 -12.87
C VAL A 236 20.95 1.75 -13.89
N MET A 237 20.49 2.56 -14.84
CA MET A 237 21.30 3.04 -15.96
C MET A 237 22.35 4.03 -15.49
N LYS A 238 23.56 3.88 -16.04
CA LYS A 238 24.60 4.90 -15.98
C LYS A 238 24.61 5.70 -17.25
N PHE A 239 24.56 7.01 -17.12
CA PHE A 239 24.77 8.00 -18.17
C PHE A 239 26.02 8.85 -17.95
N LYS A 240 26.64 9.29 -19.05
CA LYS A 240 27.68 10.32 -19.10
C LYS A 240 27.13 11.56 -19.82
N MET A 241 27.43 12.75 -19.31
CA MET A 241 27.12 14.00 -20.01
C MET A 241 28.06 14.23 -21.18
N ILE A 242 27.50 14.73 -22.27
CA ILE A 242 28.21 15.20 -23.46
C ILE A 242 28.20 16.73 -23.40
N MET A 243 29.38 17.33 -23.38
CA MET A 243 29.58 18.78 -23.29
C MET A 243 29.98 19.33 -24.66
N ASN A 244 29.48 20.52 -25.01
CA ASN A 244 29.94 21.23 -26.20
C ASN A 244 31.36 21.77 -25.98
N SER A 245 32.32 21.42 -26.85
CA SER A 245 33.69 21.95 -26.82
C SER A 245 33.91 23.18 -27.71
N ASN A 246 32.88 23.60 -28.45
CA ASN A 246 32.99 24.68 -29.42
C ASN A 246 32.21 25.91 -28.95
N ASP A 247 32.75 26.65 -27.97
CA ASP A 247 32.56 28.09 -28.01
C ASP A 247 33.69 28.86 -27.32
N SER A 248 33.98 29.99 -27.95
CA SER A 248 35.06 30.95 -27.78
C SER A 248 35.30 31.45 -26.34
N LEU A 249 36.49 32.05 -26.12
CA LEU A 249 36.94 32.77 -24.90
C LEU A 249 35.96 33.83 -24.32
N PHE A 250 34.77 34.01 -24.93
CA PHE A 250 33.77 35.02 -24.59
C PHE A 250 32.32 34.49 -24.50
N ALA A 251 32.08 33.17 -24.49
CA ALA A 251 30.73 32.62 -24.37
C ALA A 251 30.23 32.58 -22.90
N ASP A 252 28.92 32.86 -22.70
CA ASP A 252 28.19 32.88 -21.42
C ASP A 252 28.50 31.63 -20.57
N PRO A 253 28.92 31.77 -19.29
CA PRO A 253 29.39 30.66 -18.43
C PRO A 253 28.31 29.63 -18.04
N LYS A 254 27.12 29.71 -18.63
CA LYS A 254 26.03 28.73 -18.45
C LYS A 254 26.29 27.50 -19.31
N VAL A 255 27.05 26.56 -18.75
CA VAL A 255 27.16 25.13 -19.10
C VAL A 255 26.04 24.67 -20.06
N ARG A 256 26.36 24.44 -21.34
CA ARG A 256 25.45 23.86 -22.34
C ARG A 256 25.76 22.37 -22.52
N CYS A 257 24.95 21.53 -21.90
CA CYS A 257 24.94 20.09 -22.11
C CYS A 257 24.35 19.78 -23.48
N ASP A 258 25.09 19.09 -24.35
CA ASP A 258 24.67 18.72 -25.72
C ASP A 258 23.87 17.40 -25.74
N GLY A 259 24.03 16.57 -24.71
CA GLY A 259 23.28 15.32 -24.58
C GLY A 259 23.78 14.45 -23.42
N VAL A 260 23.13 13.32 -23.22
CA VAL A 260 23.58 12.27 -22.31
C VAL A 260 23.69 10.95 -23.06
N ALA A 261 24.74 10.17 -22.79
CA ALA A 261 24.94 8.85 -23.36
C ALA A 261 24.91 7.79 -22.26
N ALA A 262 24.16 6.71 -22.47
CA ALA A 262 24.23 5.53 -21.61
C ALA A 262 25.62 4.88 -21.71
N ILE A 263 26.27 4.65 -20.56
CA ILE A 263 27.61 4.07 -20.44
C ILE A 263 27.61 2.71 -19.72
N GLY A 264 26.45 2.20 -19.33
CA GLY A 264 26.30 0.88 -18.70
C GLY A 264 25.21 0.88 -17.64
N THR A 265 25.25 -0.11 -16.75
CA THR A 265 24.34 -0.22 -15.61
C THR A 265 25.13 -0.40 -14.31
N MET A 266 24.44 -0.27 -13.18
CA MET A 266 24.94 -0.67 -11.86
C MET A 266 23.86 -1.42 -11.09
N PRO A 267 24.27 -2.30 -10.15
CA PRO A 267 23.32 -2.91 -9.23
C PRO A 267 22.66 -1.85 -8.35
N PHE A 268 21.37 -2.02 -8.14
CA PHE A 268 20.56 -1.29 -7.17
C PHE A 268 19.97 -2.30 -6.20
N ALA A 269 20.13 -2.07 -4.90
CA ALA A 269 19.54 -2.89 -3.87
C ALA A 269 19.05 -2.01 -2.72
N LEU A 270 17.85 -2.29 -2.23
CA LEU A 270 17.25 -1.51 -1.15
C LEU A 270 16.44 -2.39 -0.21
N ALA A 271 16.55 -2.12 1.09
CA ALA A 271 15.67 -2.67 2.11
C ALA A 271 14.63 -1.62 2.51
N LEU A 272 13.36 -1.91 2.30
CA LEU A 272 12.24 -1.14 2.84
C LEU A 272 11.69 -1.85 4.09
N ILE A 273 11.26 -1.06 5.07
CA ILE A 273 10.59 -1.52 6.28
C ILE A 273 9.29 -0.74 6.48
N GLY A 274 8.24 -1.43 6.90
CA GLY A 274 6.91 -0.85 7.00
C GLY A 274 5.77 -1.88 6.96
N PRO A 275 4.54 -1.42 6.68
CA PRO A 275 4.16 -0.02 6.51
C PRO A 275 4.34 0.78 7.82
N LEU A 276 4.66 2.06 7.70
CA LEU A 276 4.72 3.01 8.81
C LEU A 276 3.31 3.25 9.35
N GLY A 277 3.13 3.13 10.66
CA GLY A 277 1.86 3.48 11.31
C GLY A 277 1.46 4.94 11.01
N THR A 278 0.17 5.20 10.78
CA THR A 278 -0.34 6.54 10.39
C THR A 278 -0.29 7.58 11.52
N GLY A 279 -0.05 7.14 12.75
CA GLY A 279 0.17 7.98 13.91
C GLY A 279 1.61 8.49 14.00
N GLY A 280 1.79 9.78 14.23
CA GLY A 280 3.08 10.43 14.49
C GLY A 280 3.04 11.31 15.74
N ILE A 281 4.22 11.59 16.32
CA ILE A 281 4.32 12.41 17.54
C ILE A 281 4.19 13.92 17.30
N GLY A 282 4.22 14.35 16.03
CA GLY A 282 4.17 15.78 15.67
C GLY A 282 5.49 16.52 15.84
N ALA A 283 6.61 15.83 15.58
CA ALA A 283 7.96 16.41 15.55
C ALA A 283 8.73 15.90 14.33
N GLY A 284 9.60 16.75 13.79
CA GLY A 284 10.61 16.39 12.79
C GLY A 284 11.83 15.77 13.47
N VAL A 285 12.41 14.75 12.83
CA VAL A 285 13.60 14.06 13.35
C VAL A 285 14.69 13.92 12.30
N SER A 286 15.93 13.90 12.75
CA SER A 286 17.13 13.53 11.97
C SER A 286 18.01 12.56 12.75
N SER A 287 19.06 12.04 12.13
CA SER A 287 20.09 11.25 12.80
C SER A 287 20.68 12.03 13.98
N GLY A 288 20.69 11.41 15.16
CA GLY A 288 21.30 11.97 16.37
C GLY A 288 22.76 11.52 16.56
N ALA A 289 23.56 12.36 17.21
CA ALA A 289 24.99 12.10 17.44
C ALA A 289 25.24 10.95 18.44
N ALA A 290 24.31 10.71 19.37
CA ALA A 290 24.37 9.59 20.32
C ALA A 290 23.78 8.28 19.75
N GLY A 291 23.59 8.20 18.43
CA GLY A 291 22.91 7.08 17.80
C GLY A 291 21.39 7.11 17.97
N GLY A 292 20.85 8.19 18.55
CA GLY A 292 19.41 8.43 18.69
C GLY A 292 18.78 9.12 17.49
N LEU A 293 17.64 9.76 17.73
CA LEU A 293 16.95 10.63 16.78
C LEU A 293 16.89 12.05 17.35
N MET A 294 17.52 13.00 16.66
CA MET A 294 17.51 14.41 17.05
C MET A 294 16.22 15.08 16.60
N ILE A 295 15.56 15.81 17.50
CA ILE A 295 14.40 16.63 17.18
C ILE A 295 14.86 17.88 16.43
N THR A 296 14.47 17.98 15.17
CA THR A 296 14.79 19.13 14.31
C THR A 296 13.73 20.22 14.38
N GLU A 297 12.48 19.83 14.63
CA GLU A 297 11.31 20.68 14.69
C GLU A 297 10.25 20.06 15.60
N VAL A 298 9.52 20.90 16.32
CA VAL A 298 8.32 20.51 17.06
C VAL A 298 7.16 21.32 16.53
N ILE A 299 6.10 20.66 16.07
CA ILE A 299 4.96 21.35 15.48
C ILE A 299 4.12 21.96 16.61
N ALA A 300 3.83 23.25 16.49
CA ALA A 300 2.97 23.96 17.44
C ALA A 300 1.59 23.29 17.59
N GLY A 301 1.16 23.12 18.84
CA GLY A 301 -0.09 22.46 19.22
C GLY A 301 -0.07 20.93 19.12
N ALA A 302 0.99 20.31 18.60
CA ALA A 302 1.07 18.86 18.47
C ALA A 302 1.43 18.17 19.80
N PRO A 303 1.16 16.86 19.97
CA PRO A 303 1.45 16.18 21.24
C PRO A 303 2.91 16.22 21.66
N ALA A 304 3.86 16.25 20.72
CA ALA A 304 5.27 16.45 21.06
C ALA A 304 5.49 17.74 21.88
N GLU A 305 4.90 18.86 21.46
CA GLU A 305 4.99 20.13 22.19
C GLU A 305 4.33 20.03 23.56
N GLN A 306 3.12 19.45 23.62
CA GLN A 306 2.35 19.28 24.86
C GLN A 306 3.08 18.40 25.88
N ALA A 307 3.81 17.38 25.40
CA ALA A 307 4.66 16.52 26.22
C ALA A 307 5.99 17.17 26.60
N GLY A 308 6.30 18.36 26.08
CA GLY A 308 7.50 19.13 26.41
C GLY A 308 8.75 18.77 25.62
N LEU A 309 8.62 18.10 24.45
CA LEU A 309 9.72 17.96 23.51
C LEU A 309 10.12 19.32 22.93
N ARG A 310 11.42 19.48 22.67
CA ARG A 310 11.99 20.73 22.13
C ARG A 310 12.95 20.41 20.99
N LYS A 311 13.11 21.37 20.08
CA LYS A 311 14.19 21.32 19.09
C LYS A 311 15.55 21.16 19.79
N GLY A 312 16.39 20.28 19.27
CA GLY A 312 17.71 19.94 19.83
C GLY A 312 17.69 18.82 20.87
N ASP A 313 16.51 18.38 21.32
CA ASP A 313 16.39 17.14 22.09
C ASP A 313 16.85 15.94 21.26
N GLU A 314 17.53 14.97 21.88
CA GLU A 314 17.85 13.69 21.23
C GLU A 314 17.08 12.56 21.90
N ILE A 315 16.18 11.92 21.16
CA ILE A 315 15.50 10.70 21.59
C ILE A 315 16.51 9.56 21.55
N VAL A 316 16.75 8.92 22.69
CA VAL A 316 17.71 7.81 22.83
C VAL A 316 17.04 6.47 23.08
N ALA A 317 15.80 6.45 23.56
CA ALA A 317 15.01 5.22 23.67
C ALA A 317 13.52 5.46 23.44
N VAL A 318 12.83 4.42 22.96
CA VAL A 318 11.39 4.42 22.67
C VAL A 318 10.78 3.14 23.21
N ASP A 319 9.76 3.26 24.07
CA ASP A 319 9.07 2.13 24.73
C ASP A 319 10.06 1.12 25.34
N GLY A 320 11.09 1.64 26.02
CA GLY A 320 12.16 0.85 26.65
C GLY A 320 13.20 0.26 25.68
N SER A 321 13.04 0.44 24.36
CA SER A 321 14.02 0.03 23.36
C SER A 321 15.05 1.13 23.13
N GLU A 322 16.34 0.87 23.38
CA GLU A 322 17.41 1.81 23.08
C GLU A 322 17.63 1.94 21.57
N LEU A 323 17.64 3.17 21.06
CA LEU A 323 17.72 3.44 19.62
C LEU A 323 19.12 3.22 19.05
N SER A 324 20.17 3.35 19.87
CA SER A 324 21.56 3.11 19.49
C SER A 324 21.82 1.66 19.05
N LEU A 325 20.97 0.71 19.47
CA LEU A 325 21.06 -0.71 19.14
C LEU A 325 20.42 -1.06 17.79
N LEU A 326 19.70 -0.13 17.17
CA LEU A 326 19.05 -0.31 15.87
C LEU A 326 20.00 0.06 14.73
N LYS A 327 19.90 -0.65 13.60
CA LYS A 327 20.92 -0.59 12.55
C LYS A 327 20.85 0.66 11.68
N GLY A 328 19.68 1.27 11.56
CA GLY A 328 19.46 2.42 10.70
C GLY A 328 18.32 3.31 11.19
N ASP A 329 18.29 4.54 10.71
CA ASP A 329 17.34 5.54 11.20
C ASP A 329 15.90 5.24 10.79
N GLY A 330 15.70 4.46 9.73
CA GLY A 330 14.40 3.91 9.37
C GLY A 330 13.84 3.00 10.48
N GLU A 331 14.66 2.10 11.04
CA GLU A 331 14.24 1.19 12.12
C GLU A 331 13.92 1.98 13.40
N LYS A 332 14.66 3.07 13.66
CA LYS A 332 14.36 3.99 14.76
C LYS A 332 13.06 4.75 14.52
N LEU A 333 12.84 5.23 13.29
CA LEU A 333 11.61 5.93 12.91
C LEU A 333 10.37 5.05 13.05
N MET A 334 10.47 3.75 12.71
CA MET A 334 9.40 2.77 12.90
C MET A 334 8.88 2.75 14.35
N LYS A 335 9.75 2.93 15.34
CA LYS A 335 9.37 2.95 16.77
C LYS A 335 8.55 4.20 17.15
N LEU A 336 8.81 5.33 16.50
CA LEU A 336 8.05 6.57 16.75
C LEU A 336 6.66 6.54 16.11
N ARG A 337 6.47 5.74 15.05
CA ARG A 337 5.21 5.59 14.34
C ARG A 337 4.32 4.52 14.98
N GLY A 338 3.01 4.61 14.79
CA GLY A 338 2.06 3.69 15.40
C GLY A 338 0.61 4.02 15.04
N GLN A 339 -0.35 3.49 15.78
CA GLN A 339 -1.76 3.84 15.60
C GLN A 339 -2.06 5.24 16.16
N PRO A 340 -2.84 6.09 15.47
CA PRO A 340 -3.35 7.32 16.05
C PRO A 340 -4.08 7.08 17.38
N GLY A 341 -3.88 7.94 18.36
CA GLY A 341 -4.41 7.82 19.72
C GLY A 341 -3.58 6.93 20.65
N SER A 342 -2.66 6.11 20.13
CA SER A 342 -1.74 5.34 20.99
C SER A 342 -0.69 6.25 21.65
N MET A 343 -0.22 5.84 22.84
CA MET A 343 0.87 6.52 23.54
C MET A 343 2.22 5.90 23.16
N VAL A 344 3.27 6.71 23.25
CA VAL A 344 4.67 6.29 23.16
C VAL A 344 5.47 6.88 24.31
N GLN A 345 6.33 6.06 24.91
CA GLN A 345 7.27 6.52 25.93
C GLN A 345 8.61 6.83 25.29
N LEU A 346 9.11 8.05 25.48
CA LEU A 346 10.37 8.51 24.95
C LEU A 346 11.35 8.77 26.09
N VAL A 347 12.60 8.34 25.92
CA VAL A 347 13.72 8.79 26.74
C VAL A 347 14.53 9.77 25.92
N VAL A 348 14.72 10.97 26.44
CA VAL A 348 15.29 12.11 25.73
C VAL A 348 16.50 12.65 26.48
N LYS A 349 17.60 12.87 25.77
CA LYS A 349 18.74 13.65 26.26
C LYS A 349 18.59 15.08 25.81
N ARG A 350 18.60 16.01 26.77
CA ARG A 350 18.57 17.45 26.54
C ARG A 350 19.88 18.07 26.97
N VAL A 351 20.57 18.73 26.03
CA VAL A 351 21.73 19.56 26.37
C VAL A 351 21.19 20.85 26.98
N ASN A 352 21.56 21.13 28.23
CA ASN A 352 21.28 22.43 28.84
C ASN A 352 22.24 23.44 28.20
N GLU A 353 21.73 24.47 27.52
CA GLU A 353 22.55 25.59 27.07
C GLU A 353 23.32 26.17 28.27
N LYS A 354 24.64 26.36 28.11
CA LYS A 354 25.49 26.93 29.16
C LYS A 354 24.96 28.31 29.54
N SER A 355 24.62 28.46 30.83
CA SER A 355 24.77 29.74 31.53
C SER A 355 26.20 30.23 31.29
N ASP A 356 26.35 31.43 30.72
CA ASP A 356 27.62 32.12 30.64
C ASP A 356 28.34 32.06 32.00
N SER A 357 29.65 31.76 31.99
CA SER A 357 30.60 31.70 33.13
C SER A 357 30.88 30.36 33.86
N SER A 358 31.35 29.32 33.16
CA SER A 358 32.42 28.42 33.67
C SER A 358 32.76 27.26 32.71
N PRO A 359 33.96 26.65 32.80
CA PRO A 359 34.31 25.45 32.05
C PRO A 359 33.60 24.23 32.67
N ALA A 360 32.29 24.11 32.44
CA ALA A 360 31.48 23.01 32.92
C ALA A 360 31.45 21.85 31.92
N THR A 361 31.75 20.66 32.42
CA THR A 361 31.48 19.36 31.80
C THR A 361 30.01 19.31 31.39
N GLU A 362 29.72 19.02 30.12
CA GLU A 362 28.35 18.93 29.58
C GLU A 362 27.56 17.82 30.30
N ARG A 363 26.80 18.18 31.34
CA ARG A 363 25.81 17.29 31.95
C ARG A 363 24.46 17.55 31.29
N GLY A 364 24.15 16.76 30.26
CA GLY A 364 22.80 16.70 29.70
C GLY A 364 21.82 16.06 30.69
N ASN A 365 20.59 16.59 30.76
CA ASN A 365 19.53 16.00 31.56
C ASN A 365 18.80 14.93 30.73
N THR A 366 18.51 13.78 31.35
CA THR A 366 17.67 12.73 30.75
C THR A 366 16.24 12.91 31.22
N LEU A 367 15.29 12.94 30.29
CA LEU A 367 13.86 13.11 30.55
C LEU A 367 13.09 11.90 29.99
N THR A 368 12.02 11.50 30.69
CA THR A 368 11.07 10.50 30.17
C THR A 368 9.75 11.19 29.87
N LEU A 369 9.29 11.12 28.62
CA LEU A 369 8.11 11.81 28.13
C LEU A 369 7.11 10.81 27.56
N SER A 370 5.84 10.96 27.92
CA SER A 370 4.74 10.21 27.33
C SER A 370 4.06 11.07 26.27
N VAL A 371 4.08 10.62 25.01
CA VAL A 371 3.59 11.39 23.87
C VAL A 371 2.46 10.63 23.18
N ALA A 372 1.35 11.29 22.90
CA ALA A 372 0.29 10.71 22.08
C ALA A 372 0.67 10.76 20.60
N ARG A 373 0.29 9.75 19.82
CA ARG A 373 0.42 9.76 18.36
C ARG A 373 -0.84 10.37 17.73
N VAL A 374 -0.71 11.39 16.89
CA VAL A 374 -1.82 11.96 16.09
C VAL A 374 -1.80 11.39 14.70
N ASP A 375 -2.97 11.30 14.08
CA ASP A 375 -3.05 10.96 12.66
C ASP A 375 -2.35 12.03 11.81
N ILE A 376 -1.35 11.60 11.04
CA ILE A 376 -0.60 12.48 10.13
C ILE A 376 -0.97 12.25 8.66
N SER A 377 -1.90 11.33 8.37
CA SER A 377 -2.35 11.03 7.00
C SER A 377 -3.13 12.18 6.33
N ALA A 378 -3.69 13.09 7.13
CA ALA A 378 -4.48 14.23 6.66
C ALA A 378 -3.66 15.48 6.31
N ARG A 379 -2.35 15.49 6.55
CA ARG A 379 -1.45 16.59 6.16
C ARG A 379 -1.02 16.38 4.71
N LYS A 380 -1.91 16.76 3.78
CA LYS A 380 -1.57 16.94 2.36
C LYS A 380 -0.86 18.26 2.13
#